data_AF-A0A8E0RJ61-F1
#
_entry.id   AF-A0A8E0RJ61-F1
#
_cell.length_a   1.000
_cell.length_b   1.000
_cell.length_c   1.000
_cell.angle_alpha   90.00
_cell.angle_beta   90.00
_cell.angle_gamma   90.00
#
_symmetry.space_group_name_H-M   'P 1'
#
loop_
_entity.id
_entity.type
_entity.pdbx_description
1 polymer ?
#
loop_
_entity_poly.entity_id
_entity_poly.type
_entity_poly.pdbx_seq_one_letter_code
_entity_poly.pdbx_strand_id
1 'polypeptide(L)'
;MLRPSQRASWIGYALIHHLLENYDTALTVLNEFRKGQGEVSTSYENSELILYQAMILLENKKHEEALKLLTDMSKEIVDVASLLETKGELFKTHLDSYLRHYLRKGAPPLFILLNELWQDPEKLSILDELLSSYKKNMASFHTFDGPQSLPEPPSTAIWLSYFIAQYLNFQKRHKEALDVVDDQLEKTPTLVDFYVLKADIYYSAGTLRAYVQTIRLEDRLRNHPSYFDIAKLAIEIYIHLHAQPLGADGSDADGDQSTLSTSEAKKLRNKQRKAARKAEAEAARVRAEQERREQAARSRQAGSEDNDPDRPAPADGGLDPNTLART
;
A
#
# COMPACT_ATOMS: atom_id res chain seq x y z
N MET A 1 -38.50 0.48 37.86
CA MET A 1 -37.57 -0.54 38.40
C MET A 1 -37.59 -1.74 37.45
N LEU A 2 -36.53 -1.94 36.67
CA LEU A 2 -36.34 -3.17 35.88
C LEU A 2 -36.16 -4.34 36.84
N ARG A 3 -36.83 -5.47 36.59
CA ARG A 3 -36.66 -6.70 37.38
C ARG A 3 -35.46 -7.45 36.79
N PRO A 4 -34.28 -7.47 37.43
CA PRO A 4 -33.04 -7.95 36.79
C PRO A 4 -33.05 -9.47 36.50
N SER A 5 -33.99 -10.21 37.07
CA SER A 5 -34.13 -11.65 36.83
C SER A 5 -34.91 -12.00 35.56
N GLN A 6 -35.61 -11.05 34.94
CA GLN A 6 -36.49 -11.31 33.81
C GLN A 6 -35.79 -10.99 32.48
N ARG A 7 -35.65 -12.00 31.61
CA ARG A 7 -35.12 -11.88 30.23
C ARG A 7 -35.73 -10.70 29.46
N ALA A 8 -37.05 -10.54 29.55
CA ALA A 8 -37.77 -9.45 28.88
C ALA A 8 -37.30 -8.04 29.28
N SER A 9 -36.84 -7.85 30.53
CA SER A 9 -36.33 -6.56 30.99
C SER A 9 -34.99 -6.20 30.33
N TRP A 10 -34.09 -7.17 30.19
CA TRP A 10 -32.78 -6.98 29.55
C TRP A 10 -32.91 -6.74 28.05
N ILE A 11 -33.68 -7.59 27.37
CA ILE A 11 -33.90 -7.48 25.92
C ILE A 11 -34.63 -6.17 25.59
N GLY A 12 -35.67 -5.81 26.35
CA GLY A 12 -36.38 -4.55 26.15
C GLY A 12 -35.47 -3.32 26.32
N TYR A 13 -34.57 -3.34 27.30
CA TYR A 13 -33.60 -2.26 27.50
C TYR A 13 -32.59 -2.17 26.34
N ALA A 14 -32.05 -3.30 25.88
CA ALA A 14 -31.17 -3.34 24.71
C ALA A 14 -31.87 -2.84 23.44
N LEU A 15 -33.14 -3.24 23.23
CA LEU A 15 -33.95 -2.83 22.08
C LEU A 15 -34.16 -1.31 22.05
N ILE A 16 -34.47 -0.70 23.19
CA ILE A 16 -34.65 0.76 23.27
C ILE A 16 -33.36 1.49 22.88
N HIS A 17 -32.21 1.04 23.38
CA HIS A 17 -30.91 1.63 23.00
C HIS A 17 -30.58 1.40 21.54
N HIS A 18 -30.91 0.23 21.00
CA HIS A 18 -30.72 -0.06 19.58
C HIS A 18 -31.54 0.89 18.70
N LEU A 19 -32.83 1.07 19.01
CA LEU A 19 -33.72 1.99 18.28
C LEU A 19 -33.33 3.48 18.43
N LEU A 20 -32.54 3.81 19.45
CA LEU A 20 -31.97 5.14 19.65
C LEU A 20 -30.57 5.27 19.03
N GLU A 21 -30.13 4.30 18.21
CA GLU A 21 -28.80 4.24 17.58
C GLU A 21 -27.63 4.23 18.59
N ASN A 22 -27.90 3.89 19.85
CA ASN A 22 -26.89 3.73 20.90
C ASN A 22 -26.36 2.29 20.89
N TYR A 23 -25.70 1.91 19.79
CA TYR A 23 -25.27 0.54 19.52
C TYR A 23 -24.34 -0.04 20.60
N ASP A 24 -23.36 0.74 21.09
CA ASP A 24 -22.40 0.25 22.09
C ASP A 24 -23.07 -0.11 23.43
N THR A 25 -24.05 0.69 23.85
CA THR A 25 -24.83 0.42 25.07
C THR A 25 -25.70 -0.82 24.88
N ALA A 26 -26.38 -0.94 23.74
CA ALA A 26 -27.19 -2.12 23.42
C ALA A 26 -26.35 -3.40 23.45
N LEU A 27 -25.16 -3.39 22.83
CA LEU A 27 -24.24 -4.53 22.83
C LEU A 27 -23.72 -4.86 24.24
N THR A 28 -23.40 -3.85 25.04
CA THR A 28 -22.93 -4.04 26.42
C THR A 28 -23.99 -4.77 27.25
N VAL A 29 -25.24 -4.30 27.18
CA VAL A 29 -26.39 -4.92 27.87
C VAL A 29 -26.60 -6.37 27.44
N LEU A 30 -26.53 -6.65 26.13
CA LEU A 30 -26.71 -8.00 25.61
C LEU A 30 -25.56 -8.94 26.01
N ASN A 31 -24.33 -8.43 26.07
CA ASN A 31 -23.17 -9.20 26.54
C ASN A 31 -23.25 -9.50 28.04
N GLU A 32 -23.69 -8.55 28.86
CA GLU A 32 -23.93 -8.78 30.29
C GLU A 32 -25.05 -9.80 30.52
N PHE A 33 -26.16 -9.68 29.78
CA PHE A 33 -27.24 -10.65 29.83
C PHE A 33 -26.75 -12.06 29.51
N ARG A 34 -25.90 -12.21 28.49
CA ARG A 34 -25.33 -13.51 28.10
C ARG A 34 -24.38 -14.08 29.15
N LYS A 35 -23.55 -13.26 29.79
CA LYS A 35 -22.67 -13.70 30.91
C LYS A 35 -23.47 -14.20 32.12
N GLY A 36 -24.67 -13.66 32.33
CA GLY A 36 -25.58 -14.07 33.41
C GLY A 36 -26.39 -15.32 33.11
N GLN A 37 -26.48 -15.75 31.84
CA GLN A 37 -27.07 -17.02 31.46
C GLN A 37 -26.03 -18.14 31.70
N GLY A 38 -26.42 -19.20 32.40
CA GLY A 38 -25.54 -20.33 32.71
C GLY A 38 -25.22 -21.19 31.48
N GLU A 39 -25.40 -22.51 31.61
CA GLU A 39 -25.02 -23.45 30.56
C GLU A 39 -25.69 -23.16 29.21
N VAL A 40 -24.87 -23.16 28.16
CA VAL A 40 -25.22 -22.82 26.79
C VAL A 40 -26.28 -23.78 26.27
N SER A 41 -27.49 -23.27 26.02
CA SER A 41 -28.58 -24.03 25.40
C SER A 41 -28.68 -23.72 23.92
N THR A 42 -28.73 -24.75 23.07
CA THR A 42 -29.00 -24.67 21.62
C THR A 42 -30.50 -24.39 21.36
N SER A 43 -31.06 -23.41 22.08
CA SER A 43 -32.45 -22.99 21.94
C SER A 43 -32.58 -21.99 20.80
N TYR A 44 -33.71 -22.05 20.10
CA TYR A 44 -34.12 -21.04 19.13
C TYR A 44 -33.96 -19.61 19.67
N GLU A 45 -34.33 -19.38 20.93
CA GLU A 45 -34.21 -18.06 21.56
C GLU A 45 -32.76 -17.59 21.73
N ASN A 46 -31.80 -18.50 21.87
CA ASN A 46 -30.38 -18.16 21.95
C ASN A 46 -29.84 -17.86 20.54
N SER A 47 -30.22 -18.68 19.56
CA SER A 47 -29.93 -18.45 18.14
C SER A 47 -30.35 -17.04 17.69
N GLU A 48 -31.60 -16.66 17.96
CA GLU A 48 -32.14 -15.33 17.62
C GLU A 48 -31.38 -14.19 18.31
N LEU A 49 -30.98 -14.39 19.58
CA LEU A 49 -30.24 -13.38 20.32
C LEU A 49 -28.85 -13.13 19.72
N ILE A 50 -28.18 -14.19 19.25
CA ILE A 50 -26.85 -14.09 18.62
C ILE A 50 -26.96 -13.37 17.27
N LEU A 51 -27.95 -13.74 16.45
CA LEU A 51 -28.20 -13.08 15.17
C LEU A 51 -28.59 -11.61 15.37
N TYR A 52 -29.38 -11.30 16.40
CA TYR A 52 -29.70 -9.91 16.76
C TYR A 52 -28.45 -9.13 17.20
N GLN A 53 -27.55 -9.71 17.98
CA GLN A 53 -26.26 -9.07 18.30
C GLN A 53 -25.42 -8.80 17.04
N ALA A 54 -25.38 -9.75 16.10
CA ALA A 54 -24.69 -9.57 14.83
C ALA A 54 -25.30 -8.43 14.01
N MET A 55 -26.64 -8.32 13.97
CA MET A 55 -27.35 -7.22 13.32
C MET A 55 -26.93 -5.86 13.87
N ILE A 56 -26.91 -5.70 15.19
CA ILE A 56 -26.45 -4.46 15.85
C ILE A 56 -24.99 -4.15 15.48
N LEU A 57 -24.11 -5.16 15.44
CA LEU A 57 -22.71 -4.97 15.05
C LEU A 57 -22.57 -4.53 13.58
N LEU A 58 -23.41 -5.06 12.69
CA LEU A 58 -23.45 -4.67 11.28
C LEU A 58 -23.95 -3.23 11.11
N GLU A 59 -25.00 -2.83 11.81
CA GLU A 59 -25.50 -1.45 11.82
C GLU A 59 -24.45 -0.47 12.38
N ASN A 60 -23.68 -0.90 13.37
CA ASN A 60 -22.55 -0.16 13.93
C ASN A 60 -21.26 -0.23 13.06
N LYS A 61 -21.31 -0.84 11.87
CA LYS A 61 -20.17 -1.02 10.93
C LYS A 61 -18.97 -1.77 11.52
N LYS A 62 -19.17 -2.56 12.59
CA LYS A 62 -18.15 -3.38 13.25
C LYS A 62 -18.10 -4.78 12.63
N HIS A 63 -17.75 -4.85 11.34
CA HIS A 63 -17.86 -6.07 10.54
C HIS A 63 -16.93 -7.20 11.04
N GLU A 64 -15.72 -6.88 11.53
CA GLU A 64 -14.78 -7.86 12.07
C GLU A 64 -15.31 -8.53 13.35
N GLU A 65 -15.89 -7.72 14.26
CA GLU A 65 -16.50 -8.23 15.50
C GLU A 65 -17.72 -9.10 15.21
N ALA A 66 -18.54 -8.71 14.23
CA ALA A 66 -19.69 -9.49 13.78
C ALA A 66 -19.26 -10.87 13.23
N LEU A 67 -18.23 -10.90 12.37
CA LEU A 67 -17.73 -12.15 11.81
C LEU A 67 -17.16 -13.08 12.88
N LYS A 68 -16.43 -12.52 13.86
CA LYS A 68 -15.89 -13.29 14.99
C LYS A 68 -17.02 -13.91 15.82
N LEU A 69 -18.03 -13.12 16.18
CA LEU A 69 -19.19 -13.59 16.92
C LEU A 69 -19.89 -14.76 16.22
N LEU A 70 -20.19 -14.61 14.92
CA LEU A 70 -20.86 -15.64 14.11
C LEU A 70 -20.01 -16.88 13.84
N THR A 71 -18.68 -16.77 13.94
CA THR A 71 -17.77 -17.90 13.79
C THR A 71 -17.68 -18.69 15.08
N ASP A 72 -17.44 -17.99 16.19
CA ASP A 72 -17.30 -18.58 17.53
C ASP A 72 -18.59 -19.28 17.96
N MET A 73 -19.74 -18.68 17.68
CA MET A 73 -21.06 -19.18 18.11
C MET A 73 -21.79 -19.99 17.04
N SER A 74 -21.12 -20.38 15.96
CA SER A 74 -21.74 -21.06 14.81
C SER A 74 -22.54 -22.33 15.18
N LYS A 75 -22.16 -23.05 16.24
CA LYS A 75 -22.84 -24.27 16.71
C LYS A 75 -24.11 -23.99 17.52
N GLU A 76 -24.26 -22.77 18.05
CA GLU A 76 -25.39 -22.36 18.87
C GLU A 76 -26.54 -21.77 18.04
N ILE A 77 -26.25 -21.43 16.78
CA ILE A 77 -27.20 -20.82 15.85
C ILE A 77 -27.94 -21.93 15.11
N VAL A 78 -29.25 -22.00 15.30
CA VAL A 78 -30.16 -22.98 14.68
C VAL A 78 -30.60 -22.50 13.30
N ASP A 79 -30.75 -21.19 13.11
CA ASP A 79 -31.02 -20.60 11.80
C ASP A 79 -29.75 -20.51 10.96
N VAL A 80 -29.43 -21.64 10.33
CA VAL A 80 -28.25 -21.79 9.47
C VAL A 80 -28.36 -20.92 8.21
N ALA A 81 -29.57 -20.64 7.72
CA ALA A 81 -29.76 -19.83 6.52
C ALA A 81 -29.33 -18.38 6.78
N SER A 82 -29.88 -17.75 7.81
CA SER A 82 -29.51 -16.38 8.20
C SER A 82 -28.03 -16.26 8.55
N LEU A 83 -27.45 -17.30 9.18
CA LEU A 83 -26.01 -17.36 9.47
C LEU A 83 -25.17 -17.32 8.18
N LEU A 84 -25.52 -18.12 7.18
CA LEU A 84 -24.78 -18.20 5.92
C LEU A 84 -24.94 -16.93 5.08
N GLU A 85 -26.15 -16.39 4.99
CA GLU A 85 -26.43 -15.12 4.29
C GLU A 85 -25.61 -13.97 4.90
N THR A 86 -25.65 -13.83 6.22
CA THR A 86 -24.90 -12.78 6.93
C THR A 86 -23.39 -12.94 6.74
N LYS A 87 -22.87 -14.17 6.78
CA LYS A 87 -21.45 -14.45 6.51
C LYS A 87 -21.07 -14.13 5.06
N GLY A 88 -21.94 -14.42 4.10
CA GLY A 88 -21.76 -14.09 2.68
C GLY A 88 -21.65 -12.58 2.45
N GLU A 89 -22.56 -11.80 3.03
CA GLU A 89 -22.54 -10.32 2.92
C GLU A 89 -21.30 -9.70 3.59
N LEU A 90 -20.94 -10.21 4.77
CA LEU A 90 -19.70 -9.82 5.45
C LEU A 90 -18.47 -10.12 4.58
N PHE A 91 -18.42 -11.30 3.97
CA PHE A 91 -17.33 -11.69 3.08
C PHE A 91 -17.27 -10.78 1.84
N LYS A 92 -18.40 -10.53 1.18
CA LYS A 92 -18.50 -9.62 0.03
C LYS A 92 -17.97 -8.24 0.34
N THR A 93 -18.35 -7.69 1.49
CA THR A 93 -17.90 -6.35 1.93
C THR A 93 -16.40 -6.29 2.21
N HIS A 94 -15.84 -7.31 2.87
CA HIS A 94 -14.40 -7.39 3.11
C HIS A 94 -13.62 -7.60 1.81
N LEU A 95 -14.09 -8.48 0.93
CA LEU A 95 -13.48 -8.73 -0.37
C LEU A 95 -13.49 -7.47 -1.24
N ASP A 96 -14.60 -6.73 -1.26
CA ASP A 96 -14.73 -5.45 -1.96
C ASP A 96 -13.66 -4.44 -1.49
N SER A 97 -13.57 -4.21 -0.18
CA SER A 97 -12.56 -3.31 0.41
C SER A 97 -11.13 -3.76 0.08
N TYR A 98 -10.86 -5.07 0.18
CA TYR A 98 -9.57 -5.68 -0.12
C TYR A 98 -9.17 -5.46 -1.59
N LEU A 99 -10.06 -5.80 -2.53
CA LEU A 99 -9.80 -5.65 -3.97
C LEU A 99 -9.52 -4.19 -4.31
N ARG A 100 -10.36 -3.26 -3.86
CA ARG A 100 -10.18 -1.83 -4.11
C ARG A 100 -8.84 -1.31 -3.62
N HIS A 101 -8.42 -1.71 -2.41
CA HIS A 101 -7.14 -1.33 -1.86
C HIS A 101 -5.98 -1.72 -2.80
N TYR A 102 -5.96 -2.97 -3.26
CA TYR A 102 -4.88 -3.49 -4.11
C TYR A 102 -4.95 -2.99 -5.56
N LEU A 103 -6.15 -2.82 -6.11
CA LEU A 103 -6.36 -2.29 -7.46
C LEU A 103 -5.93 -0.83 -7.57
N ARG A 104 -6.27 0.01 -6.57
CA ARG A 104 -5.83 1.42 -6.51
C ARG A 104 -4.31 1.54 -6.35
N LYS A 105 -3.70 0.63 -5.59
CA LYS A 105 -2.25 0.60 -5.40
C LYS A 105 -1.50 0.07 -6.63
N GLY A 106 -2.19 -0.64 -7.51
CA GLY A 106 -1.61 -1.28 -8.68
C GLY A 106 -0.66 -2.40 -8.32
N ALA A 107 -1.15 -3.38 -7.56
CA ALA A 107 -0.35 -4.50 -7.09
C ALA A 107 -0.42 -5.71 -8.05
N PRO A 108 0.69 -6.08 -8.72
CA PRO A 108 0.75 -7.27 -9.57
C PRO A 108 0.36 -8.61 -8.91
N PRO A 109 0.67 -8.88 -7.61
CA PRO A 109 0.43 -10.20 -7.03
C PRO A 109 -1.02 -10.44 -6.57
N LEU A 110 -1.99 -9.57 -6.88
CA LEU A 110 -3.36 -9.66 -6.37
C LEU A 110 -4.00 -11.04 -6.61
N PHE A 111 -3.82 -11.61 -7.80
CA PHE A 111 -4.32 -12.95 -8.12
C PHE A 111 -3.72 -14.05 -7.25
N ILE A 112 -2.42 -13.97 -6.94
CA ILE A 112 -1.75 -14.97 -6.11
C ILE A 112 -2.19 -14.84 -4.64
N LEU A 113 -2.43 -13.60 -4.17
CA LEU A 113 -2.92 -13.35 -2.81
C LEU A 113 -4.30 -13.94 -2.56
N LEU A 114 -5.08 -14.21 -3.60
CA LEU A 114 -6.41 -14.79 -3.52
C LEU A 114 -6.42 -16.30 -3.80
N ASN A 115 -5.26 -16.99 -3.72
CA ASN A 115 -5.16 -18.40 -4.10
C ASN A 115 -6.15 -19.34 -3.38
N GLU A 116 -6.44 -19.08 -2.10
CA GLU A 116 -7.39 -19.88 -1.33
C GLU A 116 -8.85 -19.73 -1.82
N LEU A 117 -9.16 -18.62 -2.50
CA LEU A 117 -10.49 -18.33 -3.03
C LEU A 117 -10.87 -19.25 -4.20
N TRP A 118 -9.87 -19.75 -4.93
CA TRP A 118 -10.05 -20.50 -6.18
C TRP A 118 -10.67 -21.88 -5.99
N GLN A 119 -10.74 -22.39 -4.76
CA GLN A 119 -11.33 -23.69 -4.44
C GLN A 119 -12.84 -23.61 -4.15
N ASP A 120 -13.36 -22.41 -3.90
CA ASP A 120 -14.71 -22.22 -3.35
C ASP A 120 -15.64 -21.57 -4.40
N PRO A 121 -16.56 -22.32 -5.02
CA PRO A 121 -17.39 -21.82 -6.11
C PRO A 121 -18.36 -20.71 -5.66
N GLU A 122 -18.81 -20.72 -4.40
CA GLU A 122 -19.74 -19.71 -3.89
C GLU A 122 -19.02 -18.36 -3.76
N LYS A 123 -17.80 -18.37 -3.22
CA LYS A 123 -17.01 -17.14 -3.13
C LYS A 123 -16.55 -16.63 -4.49
N LEU A 124 -16.31 -17.53 -5.45
CA LEU A 124 -16.05 -17.17 -6.84
C LEU A 124 -17.25 -16.46 -7.48
N SER A 125 -18.49 -16.90 -7.18
CA SER A 125 -19.70 -16.23 -7.64
C SER A 125 -19.79 -14.79 -7.11
N ILE A 126 -19.42 -14.57 -5.84
CA ILE A 126 -19.37 -13.23 -5.24
C ILE A 126 -18.31 -12.36 -5.94
N LEU A 127 -17.14 -12.94 -6.23
CA LEU A 127 -16.08 -12.25 -6.97
C LEU A 127 -16.54 -11.85 -8.37
N ASP A 128 -17.21 -12.74 -9.10
CA ASP A 128 -17.77 -12.48 -10.43
C ASP A 128 -18.77 -11.32 -10.42
N GLU A 129 -19.64 -11.28 -9.42
CA GLU A 129 -20.59 -10.19 -9.23
C GLU A 129 -19.87 -8.84 -8.99
N LEU A 130 -18.87 -8.83 -8.10
CA LEU A 130 -18.07 -7.63 -7.80
C LEU A 130 -17.30 -7.14 -9.04
N LEU A 131 -16.60 -8.03 -9.75
CA LEU A 131 -15.85 -7.67 -10.95
C LEU A 131 -16.75 -7.15 -12.08
N SER A 132 -17.94 -7.73 -12.22
CA SER A 132 -18.95 -7.25 -13.17
C SER A 132 -19.46 -5.85 -12.81
N SER A 133 -19.68 -5.60 -11.51
CA SER A 133 -20.04 -4.27 -10.99
C SER A 133 -18.93 -3.26 -11.27
N TYR A 134 -17.69 -3.58 -10.93
CA TYR A 134 -16.52 -2.72 -11.16
C TYR A 134 -16.34 -2.38 -12.64
N LYS A 135 -16.44 -3.37 -13.53
CA LYS A 135 -16.31 -3.14 -14.97
C LYS A 135 -17.36 -2.16 -15.50
N LYS A 136 -18.63 -2.31 -15.07
CA LYS A 136 -19.74 -1.42 -15.46
C LYS A 136 -19.56 0.00 -14.92
N ASN A 137 -19.20 0.13 -13.64
CA ASN A 137 -19.03 1.42 -12.99
C ASN A 137 -17.80 2.16 -13.52
N MET A 138 -16.70 1.44 -13.75
CA MET A 138 -15.46 2.01 -14.30
C MET A 138 -15.65 2.52 -15.74
N ALA A 139 -16.48 1.83 -16.54
CA ALA A 139 -16.79 2.25 -17.91
C ALA A 139 -17.69 3.50 -17.95
N SER A 140 -18.62 3.64 -17.01
CA SER A 140 -19.61 4.74 -17.02
C SER A 140 -19.15 5.97 -16.24
N PHE A 141 -18.50 5.76 -15.10
CA PHE A 141 -18.24 6.81 -14.10
C PHE A 141 -16.78 6.95 -13.72
N HIS A 142 -15.90 6.05 -14.20
CA HIS A 142 -14.52 5.94 -13.76
C HIS A 142 -14.36 5.73 -12.24
N THR A 143 -15.32 5.04 -11.62
CA THR A 143 -15.30 4.72 -10.18
C THR A 143 -15.66 3.26 -9.91
N PHE A 144 -15.43 2.78 -8.69
CA PHE A 144 -15.97 1.50 -8.22
C PHE A 144 -17.40 1.60 -7.66
N ASP A 145 -17.76 2.75 -7.06
CA ASP A 145 -19.01 2.95 -6.29
C ASP A 145 -20.15 3.61 -7.08
N GLY A 146 -19.91 4.05 -8.32
CA GLY A 146 -20.89 4.78 -9.14
C GLY A 146 -20.71 6.30 -9.13
N PRO A 147 -21.74 7.07 -9.55
CA PRO A 147 -21.60 8.47 -10.01
C PRO A 147 -21.27 9.49 -8.92
N GLN A 148 -21.50 9.17 -7.65
CA GLN A 148 -21.30 10.10 -6.53
C GLN A 148 -19.87 10.06 -5.95
N SER A 149 -19.05 9.09 -6.38
CA SER A 149 -17.69 8.90 -5.86
C SER A 149 -16.65 9.66 -6.71
N LEU A 150 -15.49 9.93 -6.12
CA LEU A 150 -14.39 10.55 -6.84
C LEU A 150 -13.83 9.59 -7.90
N PRO A 151 -13.52 10.07 -9.12
CA PRO A 151 -12.88 9.27 -10.15
C PRO A 151 -11.60 8.61 -9.67
N GLU A 152 -11.44 7.34 -10.03
CA GLU A 152 -10.24 6.57 -9.75
C GLU A 152 -9.09 6.99 -10.67
N PRO A 153 -7.83 6.83 -10.24
CA PRO A 153 -6.68 7.01 -11.12
C PRO A 153 -6.77 6.13 -12.37
N PRO A 154 -6.28 6.59 -13.55
CA PRO A 154 -6.29 5.78 -14.77
C PRO A 154 -5.58 4.43 -14.62
N SER A 155 -4.55 4.36 -13.77
CA SER A 155 -3.86 3.12 -13.43
C SER A 155 -4.79 2.07 -12.81
N THR A 156 -5.79 2.48 -12.03
CA THR A 156 -6.74 1.56 -11.38
C THR A 156 -7.54 0.76 -12.41
N ALA A 157 -7.97 1.39 -13.50
CA ALA A 157 -8.69 0.71 -14.58
C ALA A 157 -7.81 -0.33 -15.29
N ILE A 158 -6.53 -0.01 -15.49
CA ILE A 158 -5.54 -0.92 -16.08
C ILE A 158 -5.36 -2.16 -15.19
N TRP A 159 -5.15 -1.97 -13.89
CA TRP A 159 -4.98 -3.09 -12.95
C TRP A 159 -6.26 -3.92 -12.75
N LEU A 160 -7.44 -3.29 -12.86
CA LEU A 160 -8.71 -4.01 -12.90
C LEU A 160 -8.80 -4.91 -14.13
N SER A 161 -8.50 -4.38 -15.32
CA SER A 161 -8.48 -5.17 -16.56
C SER A 161 -7.45 -6.30 -16.49
N TYR A 162 -6.27 -6.04 -15.95
CA TYR A 162 -5.24 -7.05 -15.73
C TYR A 162 -5.74 -8.20 -14.84
N PHE A 163 -6.33 -7.87 -13.69
CA PHE A 163 -6.88 -8.85 -12.75
C PHE A 163 -8.05 -9.64 -13.36
N ILE A 164 -8.94 -8.97 -14.09
CA ILE A 164 -10.04 -9.63 -14.83
C ILE A 164 -9.49 -10.62 -15.85
N ALA A 165 -8.46 -10.26 -16.62
CA ALA A 165 -7.86 -11.15 -17.61
C ALA A 165 -7.19 -12.37 -16.95
N GLN A 166 -6.50 -12.21 -15.81
CA GLN A 166 -5.99 -13.33 -15.03
C GLN A 166 -7.12 -14.27 -14.58
N TYR A 167 -8.19 -13.70 -14.05
CA TYR A 167 -9.35 -14.47 -13.59
C TYR A 167 -10.07 -15.20 -14.72
N LEU A 168 -10.26 -14.57 -15.88
CA LEU A 168 -10.82 -15.21 -17.08
C LEU A 168 -9.93 -16.35 -17.59
N ASN A 169 -8.60 -16.19 -17.55
CA ASN A 169 -7.67 -17.25 -17.91
C ASN A 169 -7.81 -18.45 -16.96
N PHE A 170 -7.92 -18.22 -15.65
CA PHE A 170 -8.18 -19.24 -14.64
C PHE A 170 -9.49 -20.00 -14.91
N GLN A 171 -10.55 -19.28 -15.29
CA GLN A 171 -11.84 -19.85 -15.70
C GLN A 171 -11.80 -20.53 -17.08
N LYS A 172 -10.63 -20.63 -17.73
CA LYS A 172 -10.43 -21.19 -19.08
C LYS A 172 -11.18 -20.44 -20.19
N ARG A 173 -11.58 -19.19 -19.93
CA ARG A 173 -12.22 -18.28 -20.89
C ARG A 173 -11.16 -17.50 -21.66
N HIS A 174 -10.25 -18.24 -22.31
CA HIS A 174 -9.02 -17.69 -22.90
C HIS A 174 -9.27 -16.60 -23.95
N LYS A 175 -10.32 -16.75 -24.76
CA LYS A 175 -10.66 -15.75 -25.79
C LYS A 175 -11.02 -14.41 -25.16
N GLU A 176 -11.89 -14.41 -24.17
CA GLU A 176 -12.31 -13.18 -23.48
C GLU A 176 -11.15 -12.55 -22.71
N ALA A 177 -10.26 -13.37 -22.14
CA ALA A 177 -9.04 -12.89 -21.50
C ALA A 177 -8.12 -12.17 -22.52
N LEU A 178 -7.95 -12.73 -23.72
CA LEU A 178 -7.18 -12.11 -24.80
C LEU A 178 -7.84 -10.80 -25.28
N ASP A 179 -9.16 -10.76 -25.44
CA ASP A 179 -9.87 -9.56 -25.86
C ASP A 179 -9.65 -8.39 -24.86
N VAL A 180 -9.67 -8.69 -23.55
CA VAL A 180 -9.37 -7.69 -22.50
C VAL A 180 -7.92 -7.22 -22.56
N VAL A 181 -6.98 -8.15 -22.76
CA VAL A 181 -5.55 -7.82 -22.86
C VAL A 181 -5.26 -6.96 -24.10
N ASP A 182 -5.85 -7.30 -25.23
CA ASP A 182 -5.61 -6.59 -26.49
C ASP A 182 -6.19 -5.18 -26.46
N ASP A 183 -7.38 -4.98 -25.90
CA ASP A 183 -7.96 -3.64 -25.65
C ASP A 183 -7.04 -2.75 -24.79
N GLN A 184 -6.34 -3.33 -23.80
CA GLN A 184 -5.39 -2.57 -22.97
C GLN A 184 -4.07 -2.28 -23.69
N LEU A 185 -3.58 -3.23 -24.48
CA LEU A 185 -2.35 -3.06 -25.26
C LEU A 185 -2.50 -2.04 -26.39
N GLU A 186 -3.70 -1.89 -26.96
CA GLU A 186 -3.99 -0.81 -27.91
C GLU A 186 -3.84 0.58 -27.27
N LYS A 187 -4.25 0.72 -26.00
CA LYS A 187 -4.19 1.99 -25.24
C LYS A 187 -2.81 2.24 -24.64
N THR A 188 -2.17 1.19 -24.15
CA THR A 188 -0.92 1.25 -23.38
C THR A 188 0.09 0.20 -23.87
N PRO A 189 0.64 0.35 -25.08
CA PRO A 189 1.48 -0.67 -25.71
C PRO A 189 2.82 -0.89 -25.00
N THR A 190 3.19 -0.03 -24.04
CA THR A 190 4.46 -0.08 -23.31
C THR A 190 4.39 -0.90 -22.02
N LEU A 191 3.21 -1.42 -21.64
CA LEU A 191 3.03 -2.13 -20.38
C LEU A 191 3.39 -3.62 -20.51
N VAL A 192 4.58 -3.99 -20.03
CA VAL A 192 5.15 -5.35 -20.16
C VAL A 192 4.26 -6.42 -19.53
N ASP A 193 3.63 -6.11 -18.38
CA ASP A 193 2.82 -7.07 -17.63
C ASP A 193 1.73 -7.74 -18.48
N PHE A 194 1.10 -6.98 -19.40
CA PHE A 194 0.07 -7.51 -20.29
C PHE A 194 0.62 -8.47 -21.35
N TYR A 195 1.85 -8.30 -21.82
CA TYR A 195 2.48 -9.26 -22.73
C TYR A 195 2.83 -10.56 -22.03
N VAL A 196 3.31 -10.49 -20.79
CA VAL A 196 3.57 -11.66 -19.94
C VAL A 196 2.26 -12.43 -19.70
N LEU A 197 1.18 -11.72 -19.35
CA LEU A 197 -0.14 -12.32 -19.19
C LEU A 197 -0.69 -12.90 -20.51
N LYS A 198 -0.49 -12.21 -21.64
CA LYS A 198 -0.88 -12.71 -22.96
C LYS A 198 -0.18 -14.03 -23.29
N ALA A 199 1.12 -14.13 -22.98
CA ALA A 199 1.87 -15.36 -23.13
C ALA A 199 1.30 -16.46 -22.22
N ASP A 200 1.06 -16.18 -20.93
CA ASP A 200 0.45 -17.14 -20.00
C ASP A 200 -0.92 -17.66 -20.49
N ILE A 201 -1.75 -16.79 -21.06
CA ILE A 201 -3.03 -17.17 -21.67
C ILE A 201 -2.81 -18.11 -22.87
N TYR A 202 -1.88 -17.78 -23.78
CA TYR A 202 -1.59 -18.65 -24.92
C TYR A 202 -1.02 -20.01 -24.51
N TYR A 203 -0.17 -20.04 -23.48
CA TYR A 203 0.33 -21.27 -22.89
C TYR A 203 -0.83 -22.12 -22.34
N SER A 204 -1.69 -21.51 -21.52
CA SER A 204 -2.88 -22.16 -20.94
C SER A 204 -3.86 -22.67 -22.00
N ALA A 205 -4.02 -21.95 -23.10
CA ALA A 205 -4.86 -22.33 -24.24
C ALA A 205 -4.21 -23.37 -25.19
N GLY A 206 -2.95 -23.75 -24.97
CA GLY A 206 -2.22 -24.70 -25.82
C GLY A 206 -1.78 -24.14 -27.18
N THR A 207 -1.73 -22.83 -27.36
CA THR A 207 -1.37 -22.16 -28.63
C THR A 207 0.11 -21.78 -28.66
N LEU A 208 0.97 -22.81 -28.63
CA LEU A 208 2.43 -22.67 -28.45
C LEU A 208 3.12 -21.73 -29.47
N ARG A 209 2.64 -21.67 -30.71
CA ARG A 209 3.21 -20.77 -31.73
C ARG A 209 3.00 -19.30 -31.36
N ALA A 210 1.80 -18.96 -30.89
CA ALA A 210 1.46 -17.61 -30.44
C ALA A 210 2.24 -17.26 -29.17
N TYR A 211 2.33 -18.19 -28.21
CA TYR A 211 3.17 -18.04 -27.02
C TYR A 211 4.62 -17.64 -27.37
N VAL A 212 5.29 -18.41 -28.24
CA VAL A 212 6.67 -18.13 -28.64
C VAL A 212 6.79 -16.77 -29.35
N GLN A 213 5.80 -16.40 -30.16
CA GLN A 213 5.77 -15.09 -30.82
C GLN A 213 5.64 -13.95 -29.81
N THR A 214 4.78 -14.10 -28.79
CA THR A 214 4.60 -13.10 -27.74
C THR A 214 5.86 -12.91 -26.90
N ILE A 215 6.53 -13.99 -26.49
CA ILE A 215 7.79 -13.89 -25.75
C ILE A 215 8.88 -13.18 -26.58
N ARG A 216 9.00 -13.50 -27.87
CA ARG A 216 9.97 -12.82 -28.77
C ARG A 216 9.62 -11.35 -29.01
N LEU A 217 8.34 -10.99 -28.92
CA LEU A 217 7.90 -9.59 -29.01
C LEU A 217 8.34 -8.81 -27.78
N GLU A 218 8.29 -9.42 -26.59
CA GLU A 218 8.75 -8.82 -25.34
C GLU A 218 10.20 -8.31 -25.43
N ASP A 219 11.10 -9.12 -26.00
CA ASP A 219 12.53 -8.75 -26.21
C ASP A 219 12.71 -7.45 -27.01
N ARG A 220 11.72 -7.11 -27.86
CA ARG A 220 11.76 -5.96 -28.77
C ARG A 220 10.81 -4.86 -28.36
N LEU A 221 10.11 -4.98 -27.24
CA LEU A 221 9.06 -4.04 -26.85
C LEU A 221 9.58 -2.61 -26.69
N ARG A 222 10.81 -2.46 -26.18
CA ARG A 222 11.47 -1.15 -26.02
C ARG A 222 11.83 -0.46 -27.34
N ASN A 223 11.76 -1.18 -28.46
CA ASN A 223 11.94 -0.58 -29.79
C ASN A 223 10.67 0.09 -30.30
N HIS A 224 9.54 -0.03 -29.60
CA HIS A 224 8.29 0.59 -30.00
C HIS A 224 8.41 2.13 -30.01
N PRO A 225 7.92 2.84 -31.05
CA PRO A 225 8.03 4.31 -31.14
C PRO A 225 7.52 5.02 -29.89
N SER A 226 6.37 4.60 -29.36
CA SER A 226 5.82 5.18 -28.12
C SER A 226 6.74 5.01 -26.91
N TYR A 227 7.54 3.94 -26.84
CA TYR A 227 8.51 3.78 -25.75
C TYR A 227 9.60 4.86 -25.84
N PHE A 228 10.10 5.13 -27.04
CA PHE A 228 11.10 6.15 -27.30
C PHE A 228 10.55 7.56 -27.04
N ASP A 229 9.34 7.87 -27.54
CA ASP A 229 8.71 9.17 -27.37
C ASP A 229 8.47 9.50 -25.89
N ILE A 230 7.95 8.52 -25.12
CA ILE A 230 7.75 8.67 -23.67
C ILE A 230 9.08 8.76 -22.92
N ALA A 231 10.11 8.00 -23.32
CA ALA A 231 11.44 8.09 -22.71
C ALA A 231 12.07 9.47 -22.94
N LYS A 232 11.94 10.03 -24.15
CA LYS A 232 12.40 11.39 -24.47
C LYS A 232 11.71 12.43 -23.60
N LEU A 233 10.38 12.37 -23.50
CA LEU A 233 9.61 13.26 -22.64
C LEU A 233 10.03 13.15 -21.17
N ALA A 234 10.23 11.92 -20.67
CA ALA A 234 10.71 11.70 -19.31
C ALA A 234 12.09 12.35 -19.09
N ILE A 235 13.03 12.18 -20.03
CA ILE A 235 14.35 12.82 -19.97
C ILE A 235 14.23 14.34 -19.92
N GLU A 236 13.39 14.93 -20.77
CA GLU A 236 13.13 16.39 -20.77
C GLU A 236 12.61 16.87 -19.42
N ILE A 237 11.66 16.15 -18.82
CA ILE A 237 11.14 16.45 -17.47
C ILE A 237 12.25 16.33 -16.42
N TYR A 238 13.08 15.29 -16.45
CA TYR A 238 14.18 15.13 -15.50
C TYR A 238 15.25 16.21 -15.62
N ILE A 239 15.58 16.63 -16.86
CA ILE A 239 16.50 17.75 -17.10
C ILE A 239 15.91 19.04 -16.54
N HIS A 240 14.63 19.30 -16.79
CA HIS A 240 13.94 20.46 -16.24
C HIS A 240 13.92 20.43 -14.71
N LEU A 241 13.61 19.29 -14.10
CA LEU A 241 13.56 19.13 -12.65
C LEU A 241 14.94 19.28 -12.00
N HIS A 242 15.99 18.86 -12.70
CA HIS A 242 17.38 19.08 -12.26
C HIS A 242 17.76 20.57 -12.33
N ALA A 243 17.35 21.27 -13.38
CA ALA A 243 17.61 22.70 -13.54
C ALA A 243 16.80 23.56 -12.56
N GLN A 244 15.54 23.20 -12.30
CA GLN A 244 14.65 23.86 -11.36
C GLN A 244 14.07 22.83 -10.37
N PRO A 245 14.78 22.58 -9.26
CA PRO A 245 14.31 21.65 -8.23
C PRO A 245 12.97 22.10 -7.64
N LEU A 246 12.05 21.15 -7.43
CA LEU A 246 10.75 21.41 -6.79
C LEU A 246 10.95 22.12 -5.43
N GLY A 247 10.43 23.35 -5.31
CA GLY A 247 10.54 24.17 -4.10
C GLY A 247 11.75 25.12 -4.06
N ALA A 248 12.46 25.32 -5.18
CA ALA A 248 13.51 26.34 -5.29
C ALA A 248 12.95 27.78 -5.30
N ASP A 249 11.72 27.96 -5.80
CA ASP A 249 11.04 29.24 -5.75
C ASP A 249 10.21 29.33 -4.47
N GLY A 250 10.70 30.12 -3.51
CA GLY A 250 10.01 30.44 -2.26
C GLY A 250 8.82 31.40 -2.46
N SER A 251 8.00 31.21 -3.49
CA SER A 251 6.76 31.93 -3.67
C SER A 251 5.61 31.10 -3.10
N ASP A 252 5.38 31.29 -1.80
CA ASP A 252 4.06 31.13 -1.20
C ASP A 252 3.11 32.10 -1.95
N ALA A 253 2.41 31.60 -2.96
CA ALA A 253 1.30 32.30 -3.59
C ALA A 253 0.06 31.41 -3.49
N ASP A 254 -0.76 31.82 -2.53
CA ASP A 254 -2.14 31.45 -2.27
C ASP A 254 -2.95 31.23 -3.56
N GLY A 255 -3.62 30.08 -3.69
CA GLY A 255 -4.32 29.74 -4.94
C GLY A 255 -4.94 28.34 -4.98
N ASP A 256 -5.98 28.15 -4.17
CA ASP A 256 -7.07 27.17 -4.29
C ASP A 256 -6.86 25.72 -3.77
N GLN A 257 -7.67 25.41 -2.75
CA GLN A 257 -7.80 24.11 -2.12
C GLN A 257 -8.85 23.27 -2.85
N SER A 258 -8.42 22.23 -3.55
CA SER A 258 -9.25 21.02 -3.69
C SER A 258 -8.39 19.75 -3.72
N THR A 259 -8.40 19.08 -2.56
CA THR A 259 -8.37 17.62 -2.36
C THR A 259 -7.27 16.78 -3.06
N LEU A 260 -6.15 16.55 -2.35
CA LEU A 260 -5.40 15.26 -2.17
C LEU A 260 -3.87 15.37 -1.92
N SER A 261 -3.27 16.55 -1.88
CA SER A 261 -1.79 16.68 -1.96
C SER A 261 -1.01 16.75 -0.62
N THR A 262 -1.63 16.87 0.55
CA THR A 262 -0.88 17.22 1.78
C THR A 262 -0.07 16.06 2.40
N SER A 263 -0.51 14.82 2.24
CA SER A 263 0.16 13.62 2.81
C SER A 263 1.40 13.22 1.99
N GLU A 264 1.28 13.23 0.66
CA GLU A 264 2.35 12.84 -0.25
C GLU A 264 3.45 13.90 -0.32
N ALA A 265 3.06 15.19 -0.33
CA ALA A 265 4.01 16.30 -0.23
C ALA A 265 4.82 16.25 1.08
N LYS A 266 4.19 15.89 2.20
CA LYS A 266 4.88 15.75 3.50
C LYS A 266 5.82 14.54 3.53
N LYS A 267 5.41 13.41 2.94
CA LYS A 267 6.27 12.22 2.79
C LYS A 267 7.46 12.49 1.88
N LEU A 268 7.24 13.18 0.75
CA LEU A 268 8.29 13.55 -0.19
C LEU A 268 9.29 14.53 0.43
N ARG A 269 8.81 15.56 1.15
CA ARG A 269 9.66 16.49 1.92
C ARG A 269 10.50 15.79 2.97
N ASN A 270 9.93 14.86 3.73
CA ASN A 270 10.67 14.08 4.73
C ASN A 270 11.72 13.16 4.07
N LYS A 271 11.41 12.57 2.92
CA LYS A 271 12.33 11.73 2.14
C LYS A 271 13.49 12.55 1.57
N GLN A 272 13.20 13.73 1.00
CA GLN A 272 14.22 14.66 0.48
C GLN A 272 15.11 15.19 1.59
N ARG A 273 14.56 15.59 2.76
CA ARG A 273 15.34 16.06 3.91
C ARG A 273 16.27 14.97 4.47
N LYS A 274 15.82 13.70 4.46
CA LYS A 274 16.65 12.56 4.88
C LYS A 274 17.77 12.27 3.88
N ALA A 275 17.49 12.36 2.58
CA ALA A 275 18.50 12.20 1.54
C ALA A 275 19.56 13.32 1.57
N ALA A 276 19.14 14.58 1.71
CA ALA A 276 20.02 15.73 1.81
C ALA A 276 20.95 15.65 3.04
N ARG A 277 20.41 15.34 4.23
CA ARG A 277 21.21 15.14 5.45
C ARG A 277 22.23 14.00 5.30
N LYS A 278 21.89 12.94 4.57
CA LYS A 278 22.80 11.81 4.33
C LYS A 278 23.93 12.23 3.37
N ALA A 279 23.61 12.93 2.28
CA ALA A 279 24.59 13.44 1.34
C ALA A 279 25.55 14.47 1.98
N GLU A 280 25.02 15.35 2.83
CA GLU A 280 25.83 16.34 3.56
C GLU A 280 26.75 15.68 4.60
N ALA A 281 26.25 14.68 5.33
CA ALA A 281 27.07 13.90 6.27
C ALA A 281 28.17 13.10 5.54
N GLU A 282 27.88 12.55 4.37
CA GLU A 282 28.87 11.83 3.55
C GLU A 282 29.93 12.78 2.98
N ALA A 283 29.52 13.95 2.45
CA ALA A 283 30.44 14.99 2.00
C ALA A 283 31.33 15.51 3.14
N ALA A 284 30.78 15.69 4.35
CA ALA A 284 31.55 16.10 5.53
C ALA A 284 32.55 15.02 5.97
N ARG A 285 32.17 13.73 5.89
CA ARG A 285 33.09 12.62 6.19
C ARG A 285 34.24 12.56 5.19
N VAL A 286 33.95 12.71 3.89
CA VAL A 286 34.98 12.72 2.84
C VAL A 286 35.95 13.91 3.02
N ARG A 287 35.43 15.11 3.34
CA ARG A 287 36.27 16.29 3.63
C ARG A 287 37.14 16.08 4.87
N ALA A 288 36.57 15.58 5.97
CA ALA A 288 37.33 15.30 7.19
C ALA A 288 38.41 14.22 6.97
N GLU A 289 38.15 13.24 6.11
CA GLU A 289 39.13 12.21 5.75
C GLU A 289 40.25 12.75 4.86
N GLN A 290 39.93 13.64 3.91
CA GLN A 290 40.93 14.38 3.13
C GLN A 290 41.81 15.26 4.03
N GLU A 291 41.22 16.03 4.94
CA GLU A 291 41.95 16.88 5.89
C GLU A 291 42.86 16.06 6.82
N ARG A 292 42.38 14.92 7.32
CA ARG A 292 43.22 13.99 8.12
C ARG A 292 44.37 13.41 7.30
N ARG A 293 44.14 13.07 6.03
CA ARG A 293 45.18 12.55 5.14
C ARG A 293 46.22 13.61 4.82
N GLU A 294 45.82 14.86 4.63
CA GLU A 294 46.72 16.01 4.44
C GLU A 294 47.51 16.33 5.70
N GLN A 295 46.88 16.32 6.89
CA GLN A 295 47.59 16.49 8.16
C GLN A 295 48.59 15.36 8.44
N ALA A 296 48.22 14.11 8.13
CA ALA A 296 49.13 12.97 8.24
C ALA A 296 50.30 13.05 7.25
N ALA A 297 50.09 13.64 6.06
CA ALA A 297 51.17 13.88 5.10
C ALA A 297 52.12 15.00 5.58
N ARG A 298 51.57 16.11 6.11
CA ARG A 298 52.38 17.24 6.65
C ARG A 298 53.20 16.84 7.87
N SER A 299 52.64 16.05 8.79
CA SER A 299 53.36 15.56 9.98
C SER A 299 54.47 14.56 9.63
N ARG A 300 54.33 13.77 8.56
CA ARG A 300 55.41 12.91 8.04
C ARG A 300 56.57 13.70 7.42
N GLN A 301 56.30 14.85 6.79
CA GLN A 301 57.34 15.76 6.29
C GLN A 301 58.07 16.50 7.41
N ALA A 302 57.38 16.91 8.49
CA ALA A 302 58.02 17.57 9.63
C ALA A 302 58.90 16.62 10.46
N GLY A 303 58.55 15.32 10.55
CA GLY A 303 59.34 14.32 11.26
C GLY A 303 60.64 13.89 10.55
N SER A 304 60.85 14.28 9.29
CA SER A 304 62.08 14.00 8.55
C SER A 304 63.16 15.09 8.64
N GLU A 305 62.86 16.24 9.27
CA GLU A 305 63.82 17.35 9.42
C GLU A 305 64.59 17.37 10.76
N ASP A 306 64.26 16.50 11.73
CA ASP A 306 64.86 16.52 13.08
C ASP A 306 65.81 15.34 13.37
N ASN A 307 66.40 14.74 12.33
CA ASN A 307 67.35 13.63 12.47
C ASN A 307 68.58 13.81 11.57
N ASP A 308 69.19 15.00 11.62
CA ASP A 308 70.52 15.27 11.05
C ASP A 308 71.59 15.11 12.14
N PRO A 309 72.54 14.15 12.04
CA PRO A 309 73.51 13.86 13.09
C PRO A 309 74.70 14.83 13.16
N ASP A 310 74.74 15.91 12.37
CA ASP A 310 75.96 16.71 12.16
C ASP A 310 75.88 18.14 12.72
N ARG A 311 75.53 18.28 14.01
CA ARG A 311 75.60 19.58 14.73
C ARG A 311 76.90 19.68 15.53
N PRO A 312 77.87 20.55 15.16
CA PRO A 312 79.13 20.68 15.88
C PRO A 312 78.96 21.44 17.20
N ALA A 313 79.72 20.99 18.22
CA ALA A 313 79.80 21.54 19.57
C ALA A 313 80.43 22.96 19.61
N PRO A 314 80.17 23.76 20.67
CA PRO A 314 80.43 25.20 20.65
C PRO A 314 81.91 25.53 20.88
N ALA A 315 82.41 26.54 20.16
CA ALA A 315 83.75 27.09 20.37
C ALA A 315 83.71 28.19 21.45
N ASP A 316 84.64 28.06 22.39
CA ASP A 316 84.87 28.89 23.55
C ASP A 316 85.77 30.10 23.22
N GLY A 317 85.59 31.21 23.95
CA GLY A 317 86.62 32.25 24.10
C GLY A 317 86.43 33.57 23.34
N GLY A 318 85.91 34.59 24.03
CA GLY A 318 85.99 35.99 23.60
C GLY A 318 85.26 36.96 24.53
N LEU A 319 85.81 37.20 25.72
CA LEU A 319 85.37 38.26 26.64
C LEU A 319 85.58 39.64 26.00
N ASP A 320 84.50 40.33 25.65
CA ASP A 320 84.55 41.75 25.25
C ASP A 320 84.32 42.63 26.50
N PRO A 321 85.31 43.42 26.98
CA PRO A 321 85.21 44.16 28.24
C PRO A 321 84.37 45.44 28.19
N ASN A 322 83.53 45.66 27.17
CA ASN A 322 82.96 46.99 26.91
C ASN A 322 81.43 47.08 26.88
N THR A 323 80.71 46.13 27.48
CA THR A 323 79.23 46.19 27.59
C THR A 323 78.69 46.23 29.01
N LEU A 324 79.52 46.65 29.98
CA LEU A 324 79.05 47.08 31.30
C LEU A 324 79.01 48.61 31.38
N ALA A 325 77.83 49.10 31.74
CA ALA A 325 77.44 50.48 32.07
C ALA A 325 77.03 51.38 30.89
N ARG A 326 75.72 51.62 30.76
CA ARG A 326 75.09 52.82 31.36
C ARG A 326 73.57 52.86 31.15
N THR A 327 72.90 53.13 32.28
CA THR A 327 71.61 53.82 32.50
C THR A 327 70.33 53.22 31.95
#